data_AF-A0A1B2AAW9-F1
#
_entry.id   AF-A0A1B2AAW9-F1
#
_cell.length_a   1.000
_cell.length_b   1.000
_cell.length_c   1.000
_cell.angle_alpha   90.00
_cell.angle_beta   90.00
_cell.angle_gamma   90.00
#
_symmetry.space_group_name_H-M   'P 1'
#
loop_
_entity.id
_entity.type
_entity.pdbx_description
1 polymer ?
#
loop_
_entity_poly.entity_id
_entity_poly.type
_entity_poly.pdbx_seq_one_letter_code
_entity_poly.pdbx_strand_id
1 'polypeptide(L)'
;MNEPTGNTVDNFGALVGWKHQDLGDRVVVCMQSKHSSGGAPSDPVDEFHYIMTKNQAAVLANYLFTLSGRLPQAKRRFRWFR
;
A
#
# COMPACT_ATOMS: atom_id res chain seq x y z
N MET A 1 40.00 0.84 -7.15
CA MET A 1 38.83 -0.01 -7.41
C MET A 1 37.96 0.11 -6.16
N ASN A 2 37.03 1.06 -6.13
CA ASN A 2 36.15 1.25 -4.97
C ASN A 2 34.88 0.46 -5.23
N GLU A 3 34.62 -0.57 -4.43
CA GLU A 3 33.34 -1.29 -4.47
C GLU A 3 32.26 -0.39 -3.84
N PRO A 4 31.11 -0.18 -4.50
CA PRO A 4 29.97 0.39 -3.82
C PRO A 4 29.42 -0.70 -2.89
N THR A 5 29.75 -0.64 -1.60
CA THR A 5 29.01 -1.36 -0.56
C THR A 5 27.63 -0.72 -0.43
N GLY A 6 26.77 -1.03 -1.39
CA GLY A 6 25.33 -0.80 -1.30
C GLY A 6 24.73 -1.71 -0.25
N ASN A 7 25.07 -1.47 1.02
CA ASN A 7 24.22 -1.88 2.13
C ASN A 7 23.02 -0.93 2.10
N THR A 8 22.09 -1.19 1.19
CA THR A 8 20.71 -0.74 1.31
C THR A 8 20.18 -1.45 2.54
N VAL A 9 20.38 -0.84 3.71
CA VAL A 9 19.51 -1.08 4.85
C VAL A 9 18.16 -0.66 4.32
N ASP A 10 17.38 -1.63 3.84
CA ASP A 10 16.02 -1.41 3.40
C ASP A 10 15.34 -0.66 4.55
N ASN A 11 15.09 0.63 4.34
CA ASN A 11 14.62 1.53 5.37
C ASN A 11 13.12 1.25 5.55
N PHE A 12 12.81 0.14 6.21
CA PHE A 12 11.45 -0.32 6.39
C PHE A 12 10.75 0.53 7.47
N GLY A 13 9.64 1.15 7.08
CA GLY A 13 8.72 1.84 7.98
C GLY A 13 7.48 1.01 8.28
N ALA A 14 6.91 1.17 9.47
CA ALA A 14 5.61 0.60 9.80
C ALA A 14 4.51 1.42 9.13
N LEU A 15 3.64 0.78 8.34
CA LEU A 15 2.46 1.44 7.75
C LEU A 15 1.45 1.77 8.87
N VAL A 16 1.26 3.06 9.15
CA VAL A 16 0.38 3.55 10.22
C VAL A 16 -0.95 4.10 9.71
N GLY A 17 -1.03 4.44 8.41
CA GLY A 17 -2.24 5.00 7.82
C GLY A 17 -2.22 4.97 6.31
N TRP A 18 -3.41 5.07 5.72
CA TRP A 18 -3.57 5.29 4.29
C TRP A 18 -4.88 6.06 4.02
N LYS A 19 -4.87 6.87 2.96
CA LYS A 19 -6.05 7.58 2.45
C LYS A 19 -6.04 7.57 0.93
N HIS A 20 -7.20 7.77 0.32
CA HIS A 20 -7.31 7.86 -1.14
C HIS A 20 -8.03 9.13 -1.57
N GLN A 21 -7.71 9.59 -2.77
CA GLN A 21 -8.41 10.65 -3.48
C GLN A 21 -8.82 10.13 -4.86
N ASP A 22 -10.11 10.18 -5.17
CA ASP A 22 -10.63 9.85 -6.50
C ASP A 22 -10.38 11.01 -7.46
N LEU A 23 -9.79 10.72 -8.62
CA LEU A 23 -9.50 11.65 -9.71
C LEU A 23 -10.18 11.21 -11.03
N GLY A 24 -11.36 10.59 -10.95
CA GLY A 24 -12.10 10.08 -12.10
C GLY A 24 -11.59 8.70 -12.51
N ASP A 25 -10.79 8.63 -13.58
CA ASP A 25 -10.22 7.36 -14.07
C ASP A 25 -8.98 6.92 -13.27
N ARG A 26 -8.49 7.80 -12.40
CA ARG A 26 -7.32 7.60 -11.55
C ARG A 26 -7.67 7.74 -10.09
N VAL A 27 -6.79 7.22 -9.25
CA VAL A 27 -6.83 7.36 -7.80
C VAL A 27 -5.44 7.71 -7.31
N VAL A 28 -5.37 8.60 -6.33
CA VAL A 28 -4.16 8.81 -5.53
C VAL A 28 -4.31 8.03 -4.25
N VAL A 29 -3.34 7.17 -3.94
CA VAL A 29 -3.24 6.51 -2.64
C VAL A 29 -2.07 7.14 -1.89
N CYS A 30 -2.35 7.72 -0.74
CA CYS A 30 -1.35 8.21 0.19
C CYS A 30 -1.15 7.15 1.26
N MET A 31 0.09 6.68 1.42
CA MET A 31 0.52 5.76 2.47
C MET A 31 1.37 6.52 3.48
N GLN A 32 1.09 6.31 4.75
CA GLN A 32 1.78 6.96 5.87
C GLN A 32 2.59 5.92 6.63
N SER A 33 3.90 6.12 6.76
CA SER A 33 4.77 5.23 7.53
C SER A 33 5.50 5.96 8.65
N LYS A 34 5.82 5.22 9.71
CA LYS A 34 6.73 5.67 10.76
C LYS A 34 7.97 4.80 10.78
N HIS A 35 9.13 5.43 10.92
CA HIS A 35 10.39 4.72 11.11
C HIS A 35 10.40 4.03 12.49
N SER A 36 10.77 2.74 12.52
CA SER A 36 10.74 1.94 13.75
C SER A 36 11.91 2.25 14.71
N SER A 37 12.88 3.07 14.33
CA SER A 37 14.18 3.17 15.01
C SER A 37 14.27 4.15 16.18
N GLY A 38 13.19 4.82 16.59
CA GLY A 38 13.32 5.76 17.71
C GLY A 38 12.03 6.42 18.13
N GLY A 39 10.97 5.63 18.34
CA GLY A 39 9.59 6.07 18.59
C GLY A 39 9.42 7.16 19.65
N ALA A 40 9.65 8.41 19.25
CA ALA A 40 9.08 9.56 19.90
C ALA A 40 7.70 9.82 19.26
N PRO A 41 6.68 10.20 20.04
CA PRO A 41 5.37 10.53 19.49
C PRO A 41 5.42 11.68 18.46
N SER A 42 6.47 12.50 18.49
CA SER A 42 6.76 13.59 17.54
C SER A 42 7.52 13.16 16.29
N ASP A 43 7.84 11.89 16.11
CA ASP A 43 8.59 11.46 14.93
C ASP A 43 7.80 11.78 13.66
N PRO A 44 8.49 12.31 12.62
CA PRO A 44 7.87 12.63 11.36
C PRO A 44 7.24 11.37 10.75
N VAL A 45 6.03 11.54 10.23
CA VAL A 45 5.36 10.53 9.43
C VAL A 45 5.79 10.74 7.99
N ASP A 46 6.38 9.72 7.39
CA ASP A 46 6.70 9.74 5.96
C ASP A 46 5.42 9.51 5.17
N GLU A 47 5.13 10.39 4.21
CA GLU A 47 3.98 10.25 3.31
C GLU A 47 4.46 9.89 1.89
N PHE A 48 3.92 8.79 1.36
CA PHE A 48 4.17 8.34 -0.01
C PHE A 48 2.88 8.42 -0.82
N HIS A 49 2.92 9.13 -1.94
CA HIS A 49 1.76 9.32 -2.82
C HIS A 49 1.94 8.54 -4.12
N TYR A 50 1.00 7.63 -4.39
CA TYR A 50 0.96 6.83 -5.60
C TYR A 50 -0.25 7.21 -6.44
N ILE A 51 -0.02 7.62 -7.69
CA ILE A 51 -1.08 7.84 -8.67
C ILE A 51 -1.20 6.58 -9.52
N MET A 52 -2.40 6.05 -9.63
CA MET A 52 -2.66 4.84 -10.42
C MET A 52 -4.07 4.86 -11.04
N THR A 53 -4.32 4.01 -12.03
CA THR A 53 -5.68 3.81 -12.53
C THR A 53 -6.52 3.02 -11.54
N LYS A 54 -7.85 3.07 -11.66
CA LYS A 54 -8.76 2.24 -10.85
C LYS A 54 -8.47 0.74 -10.98
N ASN A 55 -8.06 0.27 -12.16
CA ASN A 55 -7.68 -1.13 -12.39
C ASN A 55 -6.38 -1.50 -11.67
N GLN A 56 -5.36 -0.64 -11.72
CA GLN A 56 -4.11 -0.86 -10.98
C GLN A 56 -4.35 -0.91 -9.48
N ALA A 57 -5.21 -0.03 -8.95
CA ALA A 57 -5.61 -0.06 -7.55
C ALA A 57 -6.31 -1.38 -7.17
N ALA A 58 -7.18 -1.90 -8.04
CA ALA A 58 -7.84 -3.20 -7.81
C ALA A 58 -6.84 -4.37 -7.79
N VAL A 59 -5.84 -4.36 -8.68
CA VAL A 59 -4.76 -5.37 -8.67
C VAL A 59 -3.94 -5.28 -7.39
N LEU A 60 -3.54 -4.08 -6.96
CA LEU A 60 -2.82 -3.87 -5.71
C LEU A 60 -3.63 -4.36 -4.51
N ALA A 61 -4.92 -4.00 -4.43
CA ALA A 61 -5.80 -4.44 -3.37
C ALA A 61 -5.91 -5.98 -3.30
N ASN A 62 -6.05 -6.65 -4.45
CA ASN A 62 -6.09 -8.11 -4.51
C ASN A 62 -4.78 -8.75 -4.06
N TYR A 63 -3.63 -8.16 -4.43
CA TYR A 63 -2.32 -8.62 -3.98
C TYR A 63 -2.20 -8.52 -2.45
N LEU A 64 -2.48 -7.35 -1.88
CA LEU A 64 -2.47 -7.14 -0.43
C LEU A 64 -3.45 -8.07 0.29
N PHE A 65 -4.63 -8.28 -0.29
CA PHE A 65 -5.61 -9.20 0.26
C PHE A 65 -5.10 -10.65 0.28
N THR A 66 -4.45 -11.10 -0.81
CA THR A 66 -3.87 -12.46 -0.89
C THR A 66 -2.76 -12.66 0.14
N LEU A 67 -1.94 -11.63 0.38
CA LEU A 67 -0.89 -11.67 1.41
C LEU A 67 -1.44 -11.84 2.83
N SER A 68 -2.69 -11.43 3.09
CA SER A 68 -3.31 -11.57 4.41
C SER A 68 -3.64 -13.03 4.80
N GLY A 69 -3.41 -13.99 3.90
CA GLY A 69 -3.79 -15.39 4.10
C GLY A 69 -5.31 -15.63 4.10
N ARG A 70 -6.11 -14.58 3.89
CA ARG A 70 -7.56 -14.69 3.69
C ARG A 70 -7.81 -15.09 2.24
N LEU A 71 -8.60 -16.15 2.03
CA LEU A 71 -9.09 -16.49 0.70
C LEU A 71 -9.94 -15.34 0.17
N PRO A 72 -9.78 -14.92 -1.12
CA PRO A 72 -10.63 -13.90 -1.73
C PRO A 72 -12.08 -14.27 -1.43
N GLN A 73 -12.84 -13.35 -0.82
CA GLN A 73 -14.27 -13.61 -0.67
C GLN A 73 -14.82 -13.79 -2.08
N ALA A 74 -15.16 -15.03 -2.42
CA ALA A 74 -15.68 -15.37 -3.73
C ALA A 74 -16.81 -14.39 -4.03
N LYS A 75 -16.69 -13.61 -5.12
CA LYS A 75 -17.75 -12.71 -5.55
C LYS A 75 -19.01 -13.55 -5.60
N ARG A 76 -19.97 -13.28 -4.70
CA ARG A 76 -21.28 -13.93 -4.72
C ARG A 76 -21.85 -13.67 -6.11
N ARG A 77 -21.86 -14.70 -6.97
CA ARG A 77 -22.58 -14.68 -8.23
C ARG A 77 -24.04 -14.46 -7.84
N PHE A 78 -24.50 -13.22 -7.91
CA PHE A 78 -25.92 -12.92 -7.84
C PHE A 78 -26.56 -13.66 -9.02
N ARG A 79 -27.19 -14.81 -8.73
CA ARG A 79 -28.03 -15.51 -9.70
C ARG A 79 -29.32 -14.72 -9.83
N TRP A 80 -29.30 -13.68 -10.65
CA TRP A 80 -30.52 -13.09 -11.24
C TRP A 80 -30.99 -13.98 -12.41
N PHE A 81 -31.20 -15.27 -12.14
CA PHE A 81 -31.96 -16.15 -13.02
C PHE A 81 -33.20 -16.60 -12.27
N ARG A 82 -34.25 -15.78 -12.37
CA ARG A 82 -35.64 -16.17 -12.56
C ARG A 82 -36.34 -15.04 -13.30
#